data_AF-A0A517Q0H3-F1
#
_entry.id   AF-A0A517Q0H3-F1
#
_cell.length_a   1.000
_cell.length_b   1.000
_cell.length_c   1.000
_cell.angle_alpha   90.00
_cell.angle_beta   90.00
_cell.angle_gamma   90.00
#
_symmetry.space_group_name_H-M   'P 1'
#
loop_
_entity.id
_entity.type
_entity.pdbx_description
1 polymer ?
#
loop_
_entity_poly.entity_id
_entity_poly.type
_entity_poly.pdbx_seq_one_letter_code
_entity_poly.pdbx_strand_id
1 'polypeptide(L)'
;MPDIKLAELRCCFFAFDYNIEDNYRLMKWLQEYFQRKKLGIRLLAPVERMEDLNILKDLHRQLSIAHFGIAEISNNNLNVIYESGLLYGMRKPLTSHPP
;
A
#
# COMPACT_ATOMS: atom_id res chain seq x y z
N MET A 1 8.23 -28.80 15.72
CA MET A 1 8.38 -27.33 15.60
C MET A 1 7.52 -26.90 14.43
N PRO A 2 6.70 -25.84 14.50
CA PRO A 2 5.90 -25.46 13.34
C PRO A 2 6.82 -24.85 12.28
N ASP A 3 6.87 -25.51 11.11
CA ASP A 3 7.50 -25.03 9.88
C ASP A 3 6.70 -23.85 9.32
N ILE A 4 6.99 -22.64 9.79
CA ILE A 4 6.41 -21.44 9.20
C ILE A 4 6.97 -21.32 7.78
N LYS A 5 6.13 -21.60 6.77
CA LYS A 5 6.41 -21.29 5.36
C LYS A 5 6.47 -19.76 5.19
N LEU A 6 7.63 -19.18 5.52
CA LEU A 6 7.88 -17.75 5.64
C LEU A 6 7.84 -16.95 4.31
N ALA A 7 7.43 -17.55 3.18
CA ALA A 7 7.45 -16.90 1.88
C ALA A 7 6.13 -17.04 1.09
N GLU A 8 5.00 -17.06 1.78
CA GLU A 8 3.74 -16.74 1.10
C GLU A 8 3.79 -15.26 0.67
N LEU A 9 3.48 -14.99 -0.60
CA LEU A 9 3.49 -13.65 -1.19
C LEU A 9 2.62 -12.70 -0.36
N ARG A 10 3.24 -11.77 0.37
CA ARG A 10 2.53 -10.72 1.12
C ARG A 10 2.22 -9.56 0.21
N CYS A 11 1.13 -8.85 0.47
CA CYS A 11 0.77 -7.64 -0.26
C CYS A 11 0.88 -6.43 0.67
N CYS A 12 1.55 -5.38 0.22
CA CYS A 12 1.65 -4.09 0.90
C CYS A 12 0.84 -3.06 0.12
N PHE A 13 -0.15 -2.41 0.73
CA PHE A 13 -0.82 -1.27 0.12
C PHE A 13 -0.04 0.01 0.41
N PHE A 14 0.31 0.78 -0.62
CA PHE A 14 0.97 2.08 -0.46
C PHE A 14 -0.03 3.20 -0.74
N ALA A 15 -0.45 3.90 0.32
CA ALA A 15 -1.30 5.08 0.25
C ALA A 15 -0.44 6.32 0.12
N PHE A 16 -0.62 7.10 -0.96
CA PHE A 16 0.16 8.32 -1.21
C PHE A 16 -0.61 9.30 -2.10
N ASP A 17 -0.19 10.57 -2.09
CA ASP A 17 -0.73 11.59 -2.98
C ASP A 17 -0.18 11.43 -4.40
N TYR A 18 -1.03 11.06 -5.34
CA TYR A 18 -0.71 10.85 -6.75
C TYR A 18 -0.42 12.14 -7.53
N ASN A 19 -0.55 13.31 -6.92
CA ASN A 19 -0.17 14.59 -7.51
C ASN A 19 1.29 14.98 -7.19
N ILE A 20 1.98 14.21 -6.34
CA ILE A 20 3.36 14.48 -5.92
C ILE A 20 4.30 13.49 -6.60
N GLU A 21 5.18 14.00 -7.48
CA GLU A 21 6.12 13.16 -8.25
C GLU A 21 7.04 12.33 -7.34
N ASP A 22 7.51 12.91 -6.23
CA ASP A 22 8.39 12.22 -5.30
C ASP A 22 7.73 10.98 -4.65
N ASN A 23 6.40 10.96 -4.52
CA ASN A 23 5.70 9.78 -4.04
C ASN A 23 5.77 8.62 -5.05
N TYR A 24 5.78 8.89 -6.36
CA TYR A 24 6.01 7.85 -7.36
C TYR A 24 7.45 7.33 -7.33
N ARG A 25 8.42 8.20 -7.05
CA ARG A 25 9.82 7.79 -6.87
C ARG A 25 9.96 6.89 -5.64
N LEU A 26 9.30 7.24 -4.54
CA LEU A 26 9.23 6.42 -3.33
C LEU A 26 8.53 5.06 -3.60
N MET A 27 7.43 5.06 -4.35
CA MET A 27 6.73 3.84 -4.76
C MET A 27 7.66 2.88 -5.52
N LYS A 28 8.38 3.39 -6.54
CA LYS A 28 9.35 2.58 -7.32
C LYS A 28 10.49 2.08 -6.44
N TRP A 29 11.01 2.95 -5.58
CA TRP A 29 12.06 2.57 -4.63
C TRP A 29 11.60 1.45 -3.68
N LEU A 30 10.36 1.50 -3.16
CA LEU A 30 9.78 0.44 -2.32
C LEU A 30 9.64 -0.89 -3.09
N GLN A 31 9.14 -0.84 -4.34
CA GLN A 31 9.04 -2.01 -5.21
C GLN A 31 10.42 -2.68 -5.40
N GLU A 32 11.41 -1.88 -5.81
CA GLU A 32 12.79 -2.34 -6.00
C GLU A 32 13.41 -2.87 -4.71
N TYR A 33 13.18 -2.19 -3.58
CA TYR A 33 13.69 -2.61 -2.28
C TYR A 33 13.12 -3.97 -1.87
N PHE A 34 11.80 -4.17 -1.96
CA PHE A 34 11.16 -5.45 -1.64
C PHE A 34 11.65 -6.59 -2.52
N GLN A 35 11.86 -6.32 -3.81
CA GLN A 35 12.42 -7.29 -4.76
C GLN A 35 13.88 -7.61 -4.44
N ARG A 36 14.74 -6.60 -4.30
CA ARG A 36 16.18 -6.75 -4.01
C ARG A 36 16.43 -7.51 -2.71
N LYS A 37 15.60 -7.26 -1.69
CA LYS A 37 15.69 -7.92 -0.39
C LYS A 37 15.00 -9.28 -0.35
N LYS A 38 14.36 -9.71 -1.45
CA LYS A 38 13.61 -10.97 -1.56
C LYS A 38 12.60 -11.16 -0.41
N LEU A 39 11.92 -10.08 -0.03
CA LEU A 39 10.99 -10.10 1.11
C LEU A 39 9.67 -10.81 0.80
N GLY A 40 9.44 -11.20 -0.46
CA GLY A 40 8.18 -11.80 -0.89
C GLY A 40 6.99 -10.83 -0.77
N ILE A 41 7.24 -9.53 -0.83
CA ILE A 41 6.20 -8.49 -0.71
C ILE A 41 5.90 -7.92 -2.10
N ARG A 42 4.64 -7.98 -2.51
CA ARG A 42 4.10 -7.27 -3.68
C ARG A 42 3.52 -5.94 -3.24
N LEU A 43 3.97 -4.84 -3.85
CA LEU A 43 3.37 -3.52 -3.62
C LEU A 43 2.06 -3.39 -4.43
N LEU A 44 1.03 -2.85 -3.80
CA LEU A 44 -0.23 -2.43 -4.39
C LEU A 44 -0.30 -0.90 -4.28
N ALA A 45 -0.71 -0.23 -5.36
CA ALA A 45 -0.86 1.21 -5.40
C ALA A 45 -2.16 1.57 -6.13
N PRO A 46 -2.87 2.62 -5.70
CA PRO A 46 -4.13 3.03 -6.30
C PRO A 46 -3.98 3.36 -7.79
N VAL A 47 -2.83 3.87 -8.23
CA VAL A 47 -2.63 4.42 -9.58
C VAL A 47 -2.42 3.37 -10.69
N GLU A 48 -1.91 2.18 -10.39
CA GLU A 48 -1.50 1.21 -11.42
C GLU A 48 -2.64 0.32 -11.97
N ARG A 49 -3.86 0.35 -11.39
CA ARG A 49 -4.94 -0.61 -11.73
C ARG A 49 -6.36 -0.07 -11.66
N MET A 50 -6.54 1.24 -11.71
CA MET A 50 -7.88 1.84 -11.67
C MET A 50 -8.34 2.14 -13.10
N GLU A 51 -9.10 1.21 -13.68
CA GLU A 51 -9.91 1.52 -14.88
C GLU A 51 -11.17 2.26 -14.42
N ASP A 52 -11.41 3.45 -14.98
CA ASP A 52 -12.20 4.58 -14.46
C ASP A 52 -13.66 4.33 -14.01
N LEU A 53 -14.23 3.13 -14.17
CA LEU A 53 -15.65 2.89 -13.88
C LEU A 53 -15.92 2.32 -12.46
N ASN A 54 -14.91 1.86 -11.72
CA ASN A 54 -15.11 1.28 -10.38
C ASN A 54 -13.94 1.51 -9.40
N ILE A 55 -13.32 2.69 -9.43
CA ILE A 55 -12.21 3.12 -8.57
C ILE A 55 -12.37 2.67 -7.11
N LEU A 56 -13.55 2.89 -6.51
CA LEU A 56 -13.82 2.50 -5.12
C LEU A 56 -13.83 0.98 -4.91
N LYS A 57 -14.41 0.20 -5.83
CA LYS A 57 -14.40 -1.27 -5.71
C LYS A 57 -13.00 -1.83 -5.87
N ASP A 58 -12.21 -1.28 -6.80
CA ASP A 58 -10.82 -1.67 -6.97
C ASP A 58 -9.97 -1.31 -5.76
N LEU A 59 -10.18 -0.13 -5.18
CA LEU A 59 -9.56 0.24 -3.92
C LEU A 59 -9.92 -0.77 -2.82
N HIS A 60 -11.20 -1.03 -2.60
CA HIS A 60 -11.64 -2.01 -1.59
C HIS A 60 -11.07 -3.40 -1.83
N ARG A 61 -10.95 -3.85 -3.09
CA ARG A 61 -10.32 -5.11 -3.46
C ARG A 61 -8.83 -5.12 -3.14
N GLN A 62 -8.10 -4.06 -3.46
CA GLN A 62 -6.67 -3.94 -3.14
C GLN A 62 -6.45 -3.91 -1.63
N LEU A 63 -7.26 -3.14 -0.90
CA LEU A 63 -7.24 -3.07 0.55
C LEU A 63 -7.55 -4.42 1.17
N SER A 64 -8.52 -5.19 0.66
CA SER A 64 -8.90 -6.49 1.23
C SER A 64 -7.79 -7.53 1.12
N ILE A 65 -7.03 -7.55 0.02
CA ILE A 65 -5.90 -8.47 -0.17
C ILE A 65 -4.57 -7.97 0.43
N ALA A 66 -4.49 -6.68 0.79
CA ALA A 66 -3.32 -6.13 1.47
C ALA A 66 -3.14 -6.79 2.84
N HIS A 67 -1.92 -7.13 3.21
CA HIS A 67 -1.61 -7.70 4.53
C HIS A 67 -1.25 -6.60 5.53
N PHE A 68 -0.68 -5.50 5.02
CA PHE A 68 -0.35 -4.29 5.77
C PHE A 68 -0.32 -3.11 4.80
N GLY A 69 -0.22 -1.90 5.34
CA GLY A 69 -0.05 -0.70 4.54
C GLY A 69 1.11 0.19 4.98
N ILE A 70 1.57 0.99 4.04
CA ILE A 70 2.47 2.12 4.25
C ILE A 70 1.70 3.37 3.77
N ALA A 71 1.69 4.42 4.58
CA ALA A 71 1.05 5.68 4.21
C ALA A 71 2.06 6.83 4.23
N GLU A 72 2.19 7.51 3.11
CA GLU A 72 2.94 8.76 2.99
C GLU A 72 1.98 9.95 3.17
N ILE A 73 1.89 10.44 4.41
CA ILE A 73 0.91 11.46 4.81
C ILE A 73 1.53 12.84 4.63
N SER A 74 1.72 13.25 3.38
CA SER A 74 2.09 14.62 3.03
C SER A 74 0.84 15.47 2.76
N ASN A 75 0.90 16.76 3.12
CA ASN A 75 -0.06 17.79 2.73
C ASN A 75 -1.55 17.54 3.09
N ASN A 76 -1.83 16.71 4.09
CA ASN A 76 -3.21 16.37 4.51
C ASN A 76 -4.10 15.85 3.37
N ASN A 77 -3.53 15.08 2.43
CA ASN A 77 -4.31 14.53 1.33
C ASN A 77 -5.47 13.64 1.86
N LEU A 78 -6.71 14.03 1.56
CA LEU A 78 -7.90 13.36 2.07
C LEU A 78 -8.03 11.90 1.62
N ASN A 79 -7.53 11.56 0.43
CA ASN A 79 -7.55 10.19 -0.06
C ASN A 79 -6.61 9.31 0.77
N VAL A 80 -5.38 9.79 1.04
CA VAL A 80 -4.42 9.06 1.88
C VAL A 80 -4.96 8.86 3.29
N ILE A 81 -5.62 9.88 3.86
CA ILE A 81 -6.26 9.79 5.18
C ILE A 81 -7.40 8.78 5.16
N TYR A 82 -8.26 8.83 4.13
CA TYR A 82 -9.38 7.90 3.96
C TYR A 82 -8.89 6.45 3.82
N GLU A 83 -7.92 6.20 2.96
CA GLU A 83 -7.30 4.89 2.74
C GLU A 83 -6.64 4.35 4.02
N SER A 84 -5.92 5.20 4.74
CA SER A 84 -5.32 4.88 6.04
C SER A 84 -6.39 4.50 7.07
N GLY A 85 -7.49 5.24 7.11
CA GLY A 85 -8.65 4.94 7.95
C GLY A 85 -9.30 3.60 7.60
N LEU A 86 -9.40 3.26 6.32
CA LEU A 86 -9.92 1.96 5.89
C LEU A 86 -8.99 0.81 6.31
N LEU A 87 -7.68 0.94 6.13
CA LEU A 87 -6.70 -0.06 6.59
C LEU A 87 -6.81 -0.28 8.11
N TYR A 88 -6.91 0.81 8.87
CA TYR A 88 -7.12 0.76 10.31
C TYR A 88 -8.42 0.06 10.69
N GLY A 89 -9.54 0.42 10.03
CA GLY A 89 -10.84 -0.22 10.24
C GLY A 89 -10.85 -1.71 9.92
N MET A 90 -10.04 -2.14 8.94
CA MET A 90 -9.82 -3.55 8.61
C MET A 90 -8.81 -4.27 9.53
N ARG A 91 -8.32 -3.60 10.58
CA ARG A 91 -7.30 -4.10 11.52
C ARG A 91 -6.00 -4.53 10.84
N LYS A 92 -5.64 -3.87 9.74
CA LYS A 92 -4.39 -4.14 9.03
C LYS A 92 -3.28 -3.27 9.63
N PRO A 93 -2.08 -3.83 9.90
CA PRO A 93 -0.95 -3.03 10.35
C PRO A 93 -0.68 -1.89 9.36
N LEU A 94 -0.50 -0.68 9.90
CA LEU A 94 -0.23 0.52 9.12
C LEU A 94 1.00 1.20 9.72
N THR A 95 2.00 1.45 8.88
CA THR A 95 3.11 2.33 9.23
C THR A 95 2.96 3.62 8.44
N SER A 96 2.96 4.74 9.14
CA SER A 96 2.95 6.06 8.52
C SER A 96 4.22 6.82 8.91
N HIS A 97 4.74 7.61 7.98
CA HIS A 97 5.64 8.69 8.36
C HIS A 97 4.77 9.89 8.77
N PRO A 98 4.85 10.37 10.02
CA PRO A 98 4.20 11.63 10.37
C PRO A 98 4.85 12.78 9.58
N PRO A 99 4.10 13.86 9.29
CA PRO A 99 4.62 15.06 8.63
C PRO A 99 5.72 15.75 9.44
#